data_AF-A0A2R6M460-F1
#
_entry.id   AF-A0A2R6M460-F1
#
_cell.length_a   1.000
_cell.length_b   1.000
_cell.length_c   1.000
_cell.angle_alpha   90.00
_cell.angle_beta   90.00
_cell.angle_gamma   90.00
#
_symmetry.space_group_name_H-M   'P 1'
#
loop_
_entity.id
_entity.type
_entity.pdbx_description
1 polymer ?
#
loop_
_entity_poly.entity_id
_entity_poly.type
_entity_poly.pdbx_seq_one_letter_code
_entity_poly.pdbx_strand_id
1 'polypeptide(L)' 'AGGTPVENARDLEGIVAGEIEGAKRDIVLANAGAAIHIGGAADSLTEGVERAREAIDSGDADEKLAALRTVDEAVAGETA' A
#
# COMPACT_ATOMS: atom_id res chain seq x y z
N ALA A 1 -7.19 -12.20 -10.96
CA ALA A 1 -5.86 -12.40 -11.54
C ALA A 1 -5.22 -11.02 -11.75
N GLY A 2 -3.90 -10.89 -11.64
CA GLY A 2 -3.18 -9.66 -11.97
C GLY A 2 -2.99 -9.48 -13.48
N GLY A 3 -2.41 -8.35 -13.88
CA GLY A 3 -2.01 -8.03 -15.25
C GLY A 3 -0.49 -8.10 -15.46
N THR A 4 -0.02 -7.40 -16.49
CA THR A 4 1.41 -7.15 -16.74
C THR A 4 2.04 -6.33 -15.60
N PRO A 5 3.39 -6.28 -15.50
CA PRO A 5 4.05 -5.45 -14.49
C PRO A 5 3.62 -3.98 -14.51
N VAL A 6 3.49 -3.39 -15.71
CA VAL A 6 3.09 -1.97 -15.86
C VAL A 6 1.64 -1.75 -15.43
N GLU A 7 0.74 -2.68 -15.75
CA GLU A 7 -0.66 -2.61 -15.32
C GLU A 7 -0.77 -2.75 -13.80
N ASN A 8 -0.06 -3.71 -13.20
CA ASN A 8 -0.07 -3.90 -11.75
C ASN A 8 0.52 -2.70 -11.00
N ALA A 9 1.56 -2.07 -11.55
CA ALA A 9 2.13 -0.85 -10.97
C ALA A 9 1.12 0.30 -10.98
N ARG A 10 0.45 0.53 -12.11
CA ARG A 10 -0.60 1.56 -12.21
C ARG A 10 -1.78 1.29 -11.29
N ASP A 11 -2.20 0.02 -11.19
CA ASP A 11 -3.25 -0.38 -10.25
C ASP A 11 -2.83 -0.09 -8.81
N LEU A 12 -1.61 -0.47 -8.43
CA LEU A 12 -1.11 -0.22 -7.07
C LEU A 12 -1.02 1.28 -6.77
N GLU A 13 -0.43 2.06 -7.68
CA GLU A 13 -0.33 3.53 -7.58
C GLU A 13 -1.71 4.17 -7.38
N GLY A 14 -2.67 3.82 -8.24
CA GLY A 14 -4.04 4.35 -8.11
C GLY A 14 -4.75 3.89 -6.83
N ILE A 15 -4.46 2.69 -6.31
CA ILE A 15 -5.02 2.21 -5.04
C ILE A 15 -4.46 3.01 -3.86
N VAL A 16 -3.14 3.20 -3.79
CA VAL A 16 -2.51 3.90 -2.65
C VAL A 16 -2.75 5.41 -2.66
N ALA A 17 -2.95 6.00 -3.85
CA ALA A 17 -3.39 7.39 -4.01
C ALA A 17 -4.90 7.59 -3.73
N GLY A 18 -5.64 6.52 -3.43
CA GLY A 18 -7.09 6.58 -3.17
C GLY A 18 -7.97 6.77 -4.40
N GLU A 19 -7.41 6.72 -5.61
CA GLU A 19 -8.11 6.93 -6.88
C GLU A 19 -8.86 5.69 -7.38
N ILE A 20 -8.34 4.49 -7.10
CA ILE A 20 -8.94 3.22 -7.48
C ILE A 20 -9.69 2.62 -6.29
N GLU A 21 -10.99 2.41 -6.45
CA GLU A 21 -11.87 1.80 -5.47
C GLU A 21 -12.39 0.41 -5.91
N GLY A 22 -13.18 -0.23 -5.03
CA GLY A 22 -13.82 -1.52 -5.28
C GLY A 22 -12.90 -2.72 -5.08
N ALA A 23 -13.18 -3.83 -5.75
CA ALA A 23 -12.64 -5.15 -5.40
C ALA A 23 -11.10 -5.23 -5.32
N LYS A 24 -10.36 -4.45 -6.15
CA LYS A 24 -8.90 -4.39 -6.09
C LYS A 24 -8.41 -3.69 -4.81
N ARG A 25 -9.06 -2.59 -4.42
CA ARG A 25 -8.78 -1.90 -3.17
C ARG A 25 -9.21 -2.75 -1.96
N ASP A 26 -10.37 -3.39 -2.03
CA ASP A 26 -10.89 -4.23 -0.94
C ASP A 26 -9.93 -5.36 -0.57
N ILE A 27 -9.35 -6.05 -1.56
CA ILE A 27 -8.40 -7.14 -1.28
C ILE A 27 -7.07 -6.62 -0.73
N VAL A 28 -6.63 -5.42 -1.14
CA VAL A 28 -5.45 -4.76 -0.58
C VAL A 28 -5.70 -4.37 0.88
N LEU A 29 -6.84 -3.75 1.18
CA LEU A 29 -7.26 -3.40 2.54
C LEU A 29 -7.34 -4.62 3.44
N ALA A 30 -7.90 -5.73 2.96
CA ALA A 30 -7.96 -6.98 3.71
C ALA A 30 -6.57 -7.53 4.06
N ASN A 31 -5.66 -7.58 3.09
CA ASN A 31 -4.29 -8.08 3.31
C ASN A 31 -3.47 -7.14 4.21
N ALA A 32 -3.52 -5.83 3.97
CA ALA A 32 -2.84 -4.83 4.77
C ALA A 32 -3.38 -4.81 6.20
N GLY A 33 -4.70 -4.87 6.37
CA GLY A 33 -5.33 -4.92 7.68
C GLY A 33 -4.93 -6.17 8.48
N ALA A 34 -4.85 -7.33 7.84
CA ALA A 34 -4.32 -8.53 8.46
C ALA A 34 -2.84 -8.36 8.89
N ALA A 35 -2.01 -7.74 8.05
CA ALA A 35 -0.61 -7.47 8.39
C ALA A 35 -0.47 -6.49 9.57
N ILE A 36 -1.28 -5.43 9.61
CA ILE A 36 -1.33 -4.46 10.71
C ILE A 36 -1.72 -5.15 12.02
N HIS A 37 -2.76 -5.99 11.99
CA HIS A 37 -3.19 -6.76 13.16
C HIS A 37 -2.12 -7.72 13.66
N ILE A 38 -1.53 -8.54 12.77
CA ILE A 38 -0.45 -9.47 13.11
C ILE A 38 0.79 -8.75 13.63
N GLY A 39 1.06 -7.54 13.12
CA GLY A 39 2.12 -6.66 13.59
C GLY A 39 1.87 -6.00 14.95
N GLY A 40 0.72 -6.24 15.58
CA GLY A 40 0.36 -5.68 16.89
C GLY A 40 -0.06 -4.21 16.87
N ALA A 41 -0.31 -3.65 15.68
CA ALA A 41 -0.77 -2.28 15.50
C ALA A 41 -2.30 -2.16 15.40
N ALA A 42 -3.03 -3.26 15.61
CA ALA A 42 -4.48 -3.30 15.77
C ALA A 42 -4.92 -4.50 16.62
N ASP A 43 -5.97 -4.33 17.44
CA ASP A 43 -6.51 -5.37 18.34
C ASP A 43 -7.38 -6.39 17.61
N SER A 44 -7.79 -6.09 16.37
CA SER A 44 -8.58 -7.02 15.54
C SER A 44 -8.31 -6.83 14.04
N LEU A 45 -8.73 -7.82 13.25
CA LEU A 45 -8.70 -7.73 11.78
C LEU A 45 -9.51 -6.53 11.26
N THR A 46 -10.70 -6.29 11.81
CA THR A 46 -11.55 -5.17 11.41
C THR A 46 -10.85 -3.84 11.65
N GLU A 47 -10.28 -3.65 12.85
CA GLU A 47 -9.53 -2.43 13.18
C GLU A 47 -8.28 -2.27 12.32
N GLY A 48 -7.60 -3.38 11.98
CA GLY A 48 -6.49 -3.37 11.03
C GLY A 48 -6.91 -2.89 9.64
N VAL A 49 -8.06 -3.35 9.13
CA VAL A 49 -8.62 -2.91 7.85
C VAL A 49 -8.98 -1.42 7.88
N GLU A 50 -9.57 -0.93 8.98
CA GLU A 50 -9.87 0.50 9.13
C GLU A 50 -8.59 1.35 9.15
N ARG A 51 -7.52 0.91 9.84
CA ARG A 51 -6.22 1.60 9.79
C ARG A 51 -5.59 1.59 8.39
N ALA A 52 -5.68 0.46 7.68
CA ALA A 52 -5.19 0.39 6.30
C ALA A 52 -5.97 1.34 5.38
N ARG A 53 -7.27 1.49 5.62
CA ARG A 53 -8.13 2.43 4.90
C ARG A 53 -7.74 3.87 5.21
N GLU A 54 -7.58 4.20 6.48
CA GLU A 54 -7.14 5.53 6.92
C GLU A 54 -5.81 5.92 6.28
N ALA A 55 -4.83 5.03 6.25
CA ALA A 55 -3.53 5.30 5.62
C ALA A 55 -3.62 5.55 4.10
N ILE A 56 -4.58 4.95 3.40
CA ILE A 56 -4.82 5.24 1.98
C ILE A 56 -5.57 6.57 1.83
N ASP A 57 -6.64 6.77 2.60
CA ASP A 57 -7.50 7.96 2.48
C ASP A 57 -6.80 9.25 2.93
N SER A 58 -5.84 9.15 3.86
CA SER A 58 -5.01 10.29 4.31
C SER A 58 -3.91 10.67 3.32
N GLY A 59 -3.56 9.77 2.39
CA GLY A 59 -2.41 9.90 1.49
C GLY A 59 -1.10 9.34 2.07
N ASP A 60 -1.05 8.91 3.33
CA ASP A 60 0.17 8.40 3.97
C ASP A 60 0.77 7.20 3.22
N ALA A 61 -0.08 6.35 2.64
CA ALA A 61 0.35 5.19 1.84
C ALA A 61 1.06 5.60 0.55
N ASP A 62 0.57 6.63 -0.15
CA ASP A 62 1.18 7.16 -1.36
C ASP A 62 2.50 7.88 -1.05
N GLU A 63 2.52 8.71 0.01
CA GLU A 63 3.74 9.34 0.50
C GLU A 63 4.81 8.30 0.86
N LYS A 64 4.40 7.20 1.50
CA LYS A 64 5.32 6.11 1.84
C LYS A 64 5.87 5.41 0.61
N LEU A 65 5.06 5.20 -0.43
CA LEU A 65 5.50 4.63 -1.70
C LEU A 65 6.52 5.55 -2.39
N ALA A 66 6.25 6.86 -2.41
CA ALA A 66 7.17 7.85 -2.95
C ALA A 66 8.53 7.84 -2.19
N ALA A 67 8.49 7.79 -0.86
CA ALA A 67 9.70 7.72 -0.03
C ALA A 67 10.51 6.41 -0.25
N LEU A 68 9.85 5.29 -0.56
CA LEU A 68 10.56 4.04 -0.86
C LEU A 68 11.27 4.07 -2.22
N ARG A 69 10.69 4.76 -3.21
CA ARG A 69 11.33 4.93 -4.53
C ARG A 69 12.62 5.72 -4.44
N THR A 70 12.67 6.76 -3.60
CA THR A 70 13.89 7.56 -3.43
C THR A 70 14.98 6.83 -2.66
N VAL A 71 14.62 5.94 -1.73
CA VAL A 71 15.59 5.07 -1.06
C VAL A 71 16.23 4.08 -2.03
N ASP A 72 15.46 3.54 -2.98
CA ASP A 72 15.99 2.63 -4.01
C ASP A 72 17.07 3.31 -4.87
N GLU A 73 16.85 4.58 -5.24
CA GLU A 73 17.81 5.39 -6.00
C GLU A 73 19.09 5.69 -5.21
N ALA A 74 18.99 5.93 -3.90
CA ALA A 74 20.14 6.16 -3.04
C ALA A 74 21.00 4.88 -2.88
N VAL A 75 20.36 3.72 -2.70
CA VAL A 75 21.06 2.43 -2.56
C VAL A 75 21.69 1.98 -3.90
N ALA A 76 21.04 2.27 -5.04
CA ALA A 76 21.61 2.03 -6.36
C ALA A 76 22.83 2.93 -6.65
N GLY A 77 22.87 4.15 -6.09
CA GLY A 77 24.00 5.07 -6.21
C GLY A 77 25.21 4.72 -5.34
N GLU A 78 25.02 4.03 -4.21
CA GLU A 78 26.11 3.58 -3.33
C GLU A 78 26.81 2.29 -3.80
N THR A 79 26.26 1.61 -4.81
CA THR A 79 26.82 0.38 -5.38
C THR A 79 27.51 0.59 -6.74
N ALA A 80 27.63 1.84 -7.21
CA ALA A 80 28.27 2.22 -8.47
C ALA A 80 29.72 2.69 -8.31
#